data_AF-A0A5N9GL09-F1
#
_entry.id   AF-A0A5N9GL09-F1
#
_cell.length_a   1.000
_cell.length_b   1.000
_cell.length_c   1.000
_cell.angle_alpha   90.00
_cell.angle_beta   90.00
_cell.angle_gamma   90.00
#
_symmetry.space_group_name_H-M   'P 1'
#
loop_
_entity.id
_entity.type
_entity.pdbx_description
1 polymer ?
#
loop_
_entity_poly.entity_id
_entity_poly.type
_entity_poly.pdbx_seq_one_letter_code
_entity_poly.pdbx_strand_id
1 'polypeptide(L)'
;IVLASDQGPTDLGYLEPRLRSRFTAGLTVSLLAPNQEARLDFLTRKTNHLPIPDDVLVALSRPTCASVRDLEGRLNRLLARVELTGRTPSLSLAATVLAEEALVSPVTISTSPEEVLSRVAQYFGIPPAALSGASRQQTTTRARHCAIWLLRSLCALSLSEIGRLLGGRDHSTIRQALQKMEEEEQKTGALSALKVQLVSPEKTPTEPQV
;
A
#
# COMPACT_ATOMS: atom_id res chain seq x y z
N ILE A 1 7.47 34.10 -2.94
CA ILE A 1 6.36 33.40 -3.62
C ILE A 1 6.45 31.95 -3.20
N VAL A 2 5.37 31.38 -2.66
CA VAL A 2 5.29 29.95 -2.31
C VAL A 2 4.18 29.36 -3.19
N LEU A 3 4.48 28.22 -3.82
CA LEU A 3 3.56 27.50 -4.69
C LEU A 3 3.51 26.04 -4.25
N ALA A 4 2.32 25.46 -4.33
CA ALA A 4 2.10 24.04 -4.11
C ALA A 4 1.50 23.45 -5.39
N SER A 5 1.91 22.23 -5.72
CA SER A 5 1.50 21.53 -6.93
C SER A 5 1.61 20.02 -6.69
N ASP A 6 0.69 19.25 -7.28
CA ASP A 6 0.72 17.78 -7.25
C ASP A 6 1.78 17.21 -8.19
N GLN A 7 2.30 18.02 -9.11
CA GLN A 7 3.32 17.65 -10.09
C GLN A 7 4.54 18.56 -10.00
N GLY A 8 5.71 18.03 -10.38
CA GLY A 8 6.96 18.77 -10.39
C GLY A 8 6.93 19.93 -11.40
N PRO A 9 7.77 20.98 -11.22
CA PRO A 9 7.74 22.17 -12.06
C PRO A 9 7.93 21.92 -13.56
N THR A 10 8.67 20.87 -13.92
CA THR A 10 8.91 20.45 -15.31
C THR A 10 7.66 19.87 -15.98
N ASP A 11 6.79 19.24 -15.19
CA ASP A 11 5.63 18.46 -15.65
C ASP A 11 4.38 19.33 -15.80
N LEU A 12 4.44 20.60 -15.35
CA LEU A 12 3.35 21.58 -15.48
C LEU A 12 3.21 22.11 -16.91
N GLY A 13 2.81 21.23 -17.84
CA GLY A 13 2.72 21.52 -19.27
C GLY A 13 1.77 22.67 -19.65
N TYR A 14 0.85 23.04 -18.75
CA TYR A 14 -0.06 24.17 -18.90
C TYR A 14 0.59 25.54 -18.61
N LEU A 15 1.82 25.57 -18.07
CA LEU A 15 2.57 26.79 -17.79
C LEU A 15 3.54 27.16 -18.90
N GLU A 16 3.69 28.47 -19.12
CA GLU A 16 4.70 28.99 -20.06
C GLU A 16 6.11 28.50 -19.70
N PRO A 17 6.96 28.21 -20.70
CA PRO A 17 8.32 27.71 -20.48
C PRO A 17 9.16 28.58 -19.54
N ARG A 18 8.99 29.91 -19.61
CA ARG A 18 9.69 30.86 -18.75
C ARG A 18 9.32 30.71 -17.28
N LEU A 19 8.06 30.42 -16.97
CA LEU A 19 7.60 30.19 -15.60
C LEU A 19 8.14 28.86 -15.05
N ARG A 20 8.09 27.79 -15.86
CA ARG A 20 8.68 26.50 -15.49
C ARG A 20 10.16 26.63 -15.14
N SER A 21 10.94 27.30 -16.00
CA SER A 21 12.36 27.57 -15.75
C SER A 21 12.60 28.34 -14.45
N ARG A 22 11.79 29.36 -14.15
CA ARG A 22 11.90 30.11 -12.89
C ARG A 22 11.58 29.28 -11.66
N PHE A 23 10.60 28.37 -11.74
CA PHE A 23 10.25 27.49 -10.63
C PHE A 23 11.32 26.43 -10.38
N THR A 24 11.89 25.84 -11.43
CA THR A 24 13.00 24.88 -11.31
C THR A 24 14.28 25.53 -10.78
N ALA A 25 14.52 26.82 -11.07
CA ALA A 25 15.66 27.56 -10.56
C ALA A 25 15.55 27.93 -9.06
N GLY A 26 14.37 27.76 -8.45
CA GLY A 26 14.15 27.97 -7.02
C GLY A 26 14.38 26.72 -6.17
N LEU A 27 13.98 26.79 -4.90
CA LEU A 27 13.96 25.62 -4.01
C LEU A 27 12.71 24.78 -4.29
N THR A 28 12.91 23.54 -4.77
CA THR A 28 11.83 22.57 -4.95
C THR A 28 11.94 21.49 -3.88
N VAL A 29 10.88 21.26 -3.11
CA VAL A 29 10.82 20.22 -2.09
C VAL A 29 9.62 19.32 -2.38
N SER A 30 9.86 18.02 -2.44
CA SER A 30 8.79 17.03 -2.56
C SER A 30 8.22 16.71 -1.18
N LEU A 31 6.90 16.70 -1.05
CA LEU A 31 6.22 16.18 0.14
C LEU A 31 5.97 14.69 -0.06
N LEU A 32 6.53 13.87 0.83
CA LEU A 32 6.33 12.42 0.85
C LEU A 32 5.26 12.05 1.88
N ALA A 33 4.72 10.84 1.77
CA ALA A 33 3.82 10.30 2.78
C ALA A 33 4.53 10.28 4.16
N PRO A 34 3.80 10.59 5.26
CA PRO A 34 4.41 10.68 6.58
C PRO A 34 4.88 9.31 7.05
N ASN A 35 6.11 9.23 7.58
CA ASN A 35 6.62 8.04 8.26
C ASN A 35 5.86 7.81 9.60
N GLN A 36 6.07 6.66 10.25
CA GLN A 36 5.34 6.33 11.48
C GLN A 36 5.54 7.38 12.58
N GLU A 37 6.76 7.88 12.75
CA GLU A 37 7.09 8.90 13.75
C GLU A 37 6.31 10.19 13.49
N ALA A 38 6.31 10.70 12.25
CA ALA A 38 5.54 11.88 11.86
C ALA A 38 4.03 11.66 12.01
N ARG A 39 3.53 10.44 11.76
CA ARG A 39 2.11 10.09 12.00
C ARG A 39 1.77 10.12 13.49
N LEU A 40 2.63 9.56 14.34
CA LEU A 40 2.44 9.59 15.78
C LEU A 40 2.49 11.04 16.28
N ASP A 41 3.49 11.81 15.87
CA ASP A 41 3.66 13.20 16.30
C ASP A 41 2.47 14.08 15.86
N PHE A 42 1.95 13.85 14.65
CA PHE A 42 0.71 14.46 14.19
C PHE A 42 -0.49 14.09 15.09
N LEU A 43 -0.69 12.80 15.38
CA LEU A 43 -1.78 12.34 16.23
C LEU A 43 -1.69 12.94 17.64
N THR A 44 -0.52 12.86 18.28
CA THR A 44 -0.27 13.40 19.61
C THR A 44 -0.55 14.90 19.68
N ARG A 45 -0.10 15.68 18.70
CA ARG A 45 -0.40 17.12 18.64
C ARG A 45 -1.90 17.38 18.46
N LYS A 46 -2.57 16.56 17.66
CA LYS A 46 -4.00 16.72 17.37
C LYS A 46 -4.90 16.27 18.52
N THR A 47 -4.43 15.37 19.38
CA THR A 47 -5.21 14.81 20.51
C THR A 47 -4.71 15.26 21.87
N ASN A 48 -3.85 16.27 21.93
CA ASN A 48 -3.26 16.79 23.18
C ASN A 48 -4.27 17.23 24.25
N HIS A 49 -5.51 17.51 23.85
CA HIS A 49 -6.63 17.92 24.70
C HIS A 49 -7.60 16.78 25.01
N LEU A 50 -7.33 15.57 24.52
CA LEU A 50 -8.19 14.40 24.66
C LEU A 50 -7.48 13.34 25.52
N PRO A 51 -8.22 12.62 26.39
CA PRO A 51 -7.65 11.58 27.24
C PRO A 51 -7.47 10.27 26.45
N ILE A 52 -6.62 10.29 25.41
CA ILE A 52 -6.29 9.11 24.60
C ILE A 52 -4.95 8.56 25.09
N PRO A 53 -4.89 7.28 25.50
CA PRO A 53 -3.65 6.64 25.88
C PRO A 53 -2.60 6.61 24.75
N ASP A 54 -1.32 6.75 25.08
CA ASP A 54 -0.22 6.78 24.10
C ASP A 54 -0.11 5.48 23.29
N ASP A 55 -0.38 4.34 23.90
CA ASP A 55 -0.36 3.03 23.24
C ASP A 55 -1.43 2.94 22.13
N VAL A 56 -2.58 3.58 22.33
CA VAL A 56 -3.64 3.72 21.32
C VAL A 56 -3.18 4.59 20.15
N LEU A 57 -2.52 5.72 20.42
CA LEU A 57 -1.96 6.59 19.37
C LEU A 57 -0.85 5.89 18.58
N VAL A 58 0.03 5.16 19.27
CA VAL A 58 1.05 4.31 18.64
C VAL A 58 0.38 3.25 17.77
N ALA A 59 -0.66 2.58 18.23
CA ALA A 59 -1.38 1.58 17.45
C ALA A 59 -2.00 2.19 16.17
N LEU A 60 -2.64 3.36 16.26
CA LEU A 60 -3.21 4.06 15.10
C LEU A 60 -2.15 4.55 14.10
N SER A 61 -0.94 4.87 14.58
CA SER A 61 0.18 5.32 13.75
C SER A 61 0.85 4.20 12.94
N ARG A 62 0.76 2.95 13.38
CA ARG A 62 1.52 1.81 12.79
C ARG A 62 1.15 1.52 11.34
N PRO A 63 -0.12 1.31 10.96
CA PRO A 63 -0.44 0.97 9.59
C PRO A 63 -0.13 2.14 8.67
N THR A 64 0.43 1.86 7.51
CA THR A 64 0.76 2.90 6.52
C THR A 64 -0.53 3.62 6.09
N CYS A 65 -0.53 4.94 6.15
CA CYS A 65 -1.54 5.80 5.55
C CYS A 65 -1.00 6.35 4.23
N ALA A 66 -1.82 6.44 3.20
CA ALA A 66 -1.44 7.12 1.97
C ALA A 66 -1.41 8.65 2.16
N SER A 67 -2.25 9.17 3.07
CA SER A 67 -2.36 10.60 3.35
C SER A 67 -2.60 10.91 4.83
N VAL A 68 -2.36 12.16 5.23
CA VAL A 68 -2.75 12.68 6.55
C VAL A 68 -4.27 12.60 6.74
N ARG A 69 -5.06 12.72 5.67
CA ARG A 69 -6.52 12.61 5.71
C ARG A 69 -6.98 11.22 6.16
N ASP A 70 -6.29 10.16 5.75
CA ASP A 70 -6.62 8.80 6.19
C ASP A 70 -6.36 8.64 7.69
N LEU A 71 -5.26 9.21 8.17
CA LEU A 71 -4.90 9.23 9.59
C LEU A 71 -5.91 10.02 10.43
N GLU A 72 -6.39 11.16 9.94
CA GLU A 72 -7.48 11.91 10.56
C GLU A 72 -8.79 11.12 10.55
N GLY A 73 -9.10 10.44 9.44
CA GLY A 73 -10.26 9.55 9.33
C GLY A 73 -10.23 8.44 10.37
N ARG A 74 -9.07 7.81 10.61
CA ARG A 74 -8.86 6.83 11.69
C ARG A 74 -9.19 7.41 13.05
N LEU A 75 -8.60 8.56 13.37
CA LEU A 75 -8.81 9.22 14.64
C LEU A 75 -10.30 9.56 14.85
N ASN A 76 -10.95 10.14 13.84
CA ASN A 76 -12.38 10.46 13.89
C ASN A 76 -13.25 9.23 14.11
N ARG A 77 -12.94 8.09 13.47
CA ARG A 77 -13.65 6.83 13.70
C ARG A 77 -13.48 6.33 15.13
N LEU A 78 -12.28 6.44 15.70
CA LEU A 78 -12.03 6.08 17.10
C LEU A 78 -12.87 6.95 18.04
N LEU A 79 -12.85 8.27 17.84
CA LEU A 79 -13.61 9.22 18.66
C LEU A 79 -15.12 8.99 18.56
N ALA A 80 -15.63 8.78 17.35
CA ALA A 80 -17.04 8.45 17.15
C ALA A 80 -17.43 7.15 17.87
N ARG A 81 -16.56 6.14 17.90
CA ARG A 81 -16.82 4.89 18.65
C ARG A 81 -16.83 5.12 20.15
N VAL A 82 -15.92 5.93 20.67
CA VAL A 82 -15.86 6.34 22.08
C VAL A 82 -17.16 7.03 22.46
N GLU A 83 -17.63 7.99 21.65
CA GLU A 83 -18.89 8.70 21.87
C GLU A 83 -20.12 7.77 21.79
N LEU A 84 -20.21 6.94 20.74
CA LEU A 84 -21.38 6.05 20.53
C LEU A 84 -21.48 4.93 21.57
N THR A 85 -20.35 4.44 22.10
CA THR A 85 -20.34 3.33 23.06
C THR A 85 -20.23 3.79 24.51
N GLY A 86 -19.92 5.06 24.75
CA GLY A 86 -19.62 5.60 26.08
C GLY A 86 -18.39 4.97 26.73
N ARG A 87 -17.52 4.32 25.96
CA ARG A 87 -16.30 3.65 26.44
C ARG A 87 -15.10 4.56 26.29
N THR A 88 -14.08 4.35 27.12
CA THR A 88 -12.80 5.07 26.98
C THR A 88 -12.01 4.57 25.77
N PRO A 89 -11.15 5.43 25.18
CA PRO A 89 -10.23 5.02 24.13
C PRO A 89 -9.34 3.85 24.61
N SER A 90 -9.29 2.77 23.85
CA SER A 90 -8.55 1.56 24.22
C SER A 90 -8.01 0.83 22.98
N LEU A 91 -7.01 -0.01 23.18
CA LEU A 91 -6.39 -0.79 22.10
C LEU A 91 -7.42 -1.68 21.36
N SER A 92 -8.44 -2.17 22.05
CA SER A 92 -9.49 -2.99 21.43
C SER A 92 -10.34 -2.17 20.46
N LEU A 93 -10.74 -0.95 20.84
CA LEU A 93 -11.45 -0.03 19.94
C LEU A 93 -10.58 0.39 18.76
N ALA A 94 -9.30 0.66 18.99
CA ALA A 94 -8.35 0.97 17.92
C ALA A 94 -8.23 -0.20 16.93
N ALA A 95 -8.12 -1.43 17.41
CA ALA A 95 -8.09 -2.62 16.57
C ALA A 95 -9.38 -2.77 15.73
N THR A 96 -10.56 -2.48 16.30
CA THR A 96 -11.83 -2.47 15.55
C THR A 96 -11.81 -1.41 14.43
N VAL A 97 -11.37 -0.19 14.73
CA VAL A 97 -11.28 0.89 13.72
C VAL A 97 -10.34 0.53 12.58
N LEU A 98 -9.19 -0.09 12.89
CA LEU A 98 -8.22 -0.52 11.89
C LEU A 98 -8.75 -1.69 11.04
N ALA A 99 -9.48 -2.63 11.64
CA ALA A 99 -10.11 -3.72 10.91
C ALA A 99 -11.19 -3.21 9.94
N GLU A 100 -12.01 -2.24 10.37
CA GLU A 100 -13.04 -1.63 9.53
C GLU A 100 -12.46 -0.84 8.36
N GLU A 101 -11.35 -0.14 8.58
CA GLU A 101 -10.66 0.55 7.51
C GLU A 101 -10.15 -0.40 6.42
N ALA A 102 -9.66 -1.57 6.81
CA ALA A 102 -9.21 -2.59 5.85
C ALA A 102 -10.36 -3.15 4.98
N LEU A 103 -11.62 -3.01 5.42
CA LEU A 103 -12.80 -3.40 4.66
C LEU A 103 -13.27 -2.30 3.70
N VAL A 104 -13.11 -1.03 4.08
CA VAL A 104 -13.63 0.14 3.32
C VAL A 104 -12.59 0.69 2.34
N SER A 105 -11.32 0.60 2.69
CA SER A 105 -10.22 0.95 1.79
C SER A 105 -9.61 -0.34 1.29
N PRO A 106 -9.65 -0.68 -0.01
CA PRO A 106 -8.83 -1.74 -0.54
C PRO A 106 -7.40 -1.30 -0.26
N VAL A 107 -6.78 -1.90 0.74
CA VAL A 107 -5.49 -1.47 1.22
C VAL A 107 -4.53 -1.53 0.03
N THR A 108 -4.19 -0.37 -0.53
CA THR A 108 -2.99 -0.20 -1.33
C THR A 108 -1.86 -0.20 -0.33
N ILE A 109 -1.50 -1.38 0.17
CA ILE A 109 -0.20 -1.53 0.82
C ILE A 109 0.78 -1.12 -0.27
N SER A 110 1.56 -0.08 -0.02
CA SER A 110 2.75 0.23 -0.82
C SER A 110 3.79 -0.87 -0.60
N THR A 111 3.44 -2.10 -0.96
CA THR A 111 4.37 -3.20 -1.12
C THR A 111 5.09 -2.91 -2.43
N SER A 112 6.41 -2.90 -2.39
CA SER A 112 7.17 -2.70 -3.63
C SER A 112 6.82 -3.82 -4.63
N PRO A 113 6.73 -3.54 -5.95
CA PRO A 113 6.48 -4.57 -6.94
C PRO A 113 7.48 -5.74 -6.85
N GLU A 114 8.72 -5.44 -6.48
CA GLU A 114 9.79 -6.42 -6.26
C GLU A 114 9.49 -7.37 -5.10
N GLU A 115 9.01 -6.82 -3.98
CA GLU A 115 8.62 -7.61 -2.82
C GLU A 115 7.43 -8.54 -3.14
N VAL A 116 6.43 -8.05 -3.89
CA VAL A 116 5.31 -8.88 -4.35
C VAL A 116 5.82 -10.04 -5.20
N LEU A 117 6.69 -9.78 -6.17
CA LEU A 117 7.26 -10.81 -7.03
C LEU A 117 8.08 -11.83 -6.23
N SER A 118 8.90 -11.37 -5.28
CA SER A 118 9.71 -12.23 -4.41
C SER A 118 8.85 -13.14 -3.55
N ARG A 119 7.85 -12.60 -2.86
CA ARG A 119 6.97 -13.39 -1.99
C ARG A 119 6.11 -14.38 -2.78
N VAL A 120 5.64 -14.00 -3.97
CA VAL A 120 4.94 -14.95 -4.87
C VAL A 120 5.86 -16.07 -5.32
N ALA A 121 7.10 -15.75 -5.71
CA ALA A 121 8.08 -16.75 -6.11
C ALA A 121 8.36 -17.75 -4.98
N GLN A 122 8.55 -17.26 -3.75
CA GLN A 122 8.72 -18.07 -2.54
C GLN A 122 7.51 -18.97 -2.28
N TYR A 123 6.29 -18.45 -2.34
CA TYR A 123 5.07 -19.22 -2.10
C TYR A 123 4.91 -20.39 -3.08
N PHE A 124 5.26 -20.19 -4.35
CA PHE A 124 5.19 -21.23 -5.38
C PHE A 124 6.47 -22.09 -5.48
N GLY A 125 7.49 -21.83 -4.67
CA GLY A 125 8.75 -22.57 -4.67
C GLY A 125 9.54 -22.42 -5.98
N ILE A 126 9.45 -21.28 -6.65
CA ILE A 126 10.14 -20.99 -7.91
C ILE A 126 11.12 -19.82 -7.75
N PRO A 127 12.18 -19.74 -8.57
CA PRO A 127 13.06 -18.58 -8.55
C PRO A 127 12.33 -17.33 -9.09
N PRO A 128 12.58 -16.12 -8.55
CA PRO A 128 11.91 -14.89 -9.00
C PRO A 128 12.07 -14.62 -10.51
N ALA A 129 13.23 -14.95 -11.08
CA ALA A 129 13.49 -14.84 -12.52
C ALA A 129 12.58 -15.73 -13.40
N ALA A 130 11.98 -16.79 -12.84
CA ALA A 130 11.02 -17.61 -13.59
C ALA A 130 9.70 -16.89 -13.86
N LEU A 131 9.34 -15.88 -13.06
CA LEU A 131 8.14 -15.08 -13.27
C LEU A 131 8.25 -14.24 -14.56
N SER A 132 9.42 -13.64 -14.80
CA SER A 132 9.73 -12.89 -16.03
C SER A 132 10.16 -13.79 -17.20
N GLY A 133 10.63 -15.00 -16.94
CA GLY A 133 11.04 -15.97 -17.96
C GLY A 133 9.91 -16.54 -18.84
N ALA A 134 10.29 -17.21 -19.92
CA ALA A 134 9.38 -17.77 -20.94
C ALA A 134 8.74 -19.13 -20.56
N SER A 135 9.05 -19.68 -19.38
CA SER A 135 8.55 -21.00 -18.96
C SER A 135 7.02 -21.05 -18.95
N ARG A 136 6.50 -22.09 -19.61
CA ARG A 136 5.07 -22.42 -19.73
C ARG A 136 4.64 -23.55 -18.78
N GLN A 137 5.50 -23.96 -17.85
CA GLN A 137 5.11 -24.92 -16.83
C GLN A 137 3.88 -24.42 -16.05
N GLN A 138 2.99 -25.33 -15.70
CA GLN A 138 1.71 -24.98 -15.07
C GLN A 138 1.90 -24.22 -13.76
N THR A 139 2.86 -24.65 -12.94
CA THR A 139 3.24 -24.00 -11.68
C THR A 139 3.72 -22.57 -11.90
N THR A 140 4.68 -22.36 -12.81
CA THR A 140 5.19 -21.01 -13.15
C THR A 140 4.11 -20.11 -13.73
N THR A 141 3.23 -20.66 -14.57
CA THR A 141 2.12 -19.91 -15.17
C THR A 141 1.12 -19.47 -14.12
N ARG A 142 0.77 -20.35 -13.17
CA ARG A 142 -0.13 -20.02 -12.06
C ARG A 142 0.49 -18.99 -11.11
N ALA A 143 1.77 -19.15 -10.78
CA ALA A 143 2.51 -18.18 -9.97
C ALA A 143 2.50 -16.80 -10.62
N ARG A 144 2.68 -16.75 -11.94
CA ARG A 144 2.65 -15.50 -12.71
C ARG A 144 1.26 -14.85 -12.75
N HIS A 145 0.20 -15.63 -12.94
CA HIS A 145 -1.16 -15.09 -12.86
C HIS A 145 -1.47 -14.51 -11.48
N CYS A 146 -1.04 -15.20 -10.42
CA CYS A 146 -1.13 -14.71 -9.05
C CYS A 146 -0.35 -13.39 -8.86
N ALA A 147 0.89 -13.32 -9.35
CA ALA A 147 1.68 -12.08 -9.33
C ALA A 147 0.98 -10.92 -10.06
N ILE A 148 0.38 -11.18 -11.23
CA ILE A 148 -0.38 -10.16 -11.99
C ILE A 148 -1.53 -9.61 -11.15
N TRP A 149 -2.33 -10.48 -10.53
CA TRP A 149 -3.47 -10.08 -9.72
C TRP A 149 -3.04 -9.32 -8.45
N LEU A 150 -1.96 -9.73 -7.80
CA LEU A 150 -1.40 -9.04 -6.63
C LEU A 150 -0.80 -7.68 -6.97
N LEU A 151 -0.02 -7.57 -8.05
CA LEU A 151 0.53 -6.29 -8.51
C LEU A 151 -0.58 -5.30 -8.87
N ARG A 152 -1.69 -5.79 -9.43
CA ARG A 152 -2.86 -4.97 -9.72
C ARG A 152 -3.59 -4.54 -8.45
N SER A 153 -3.73 -5.43 -7.48
CA SER A 153 -4.58 -5.23 -6.30
C SER A 153 -3.88 -4.65 -5.07
N LEU A 154 -2.55 -4.68 -5.02
CA LEU A 154 -1.72 -4.11 -3.94
C LEU A 154 -0.97 -2.86 -4.41
N CYS A 155 -0.32 -2.94 -5.58
CA CYS A 155 0.55 -1.87 -6.08
C CYS A 155 -0.16 -0.91 -7.04
N ALA A 156 -1.44 -1.14 -7.36
CA ALA A 156 -2.24 -0.36 -8.31
C ALA A 156 -1.59 -0.13 -9.70
N LEU A 157 -0.68 -1.02 -10.12
CA LEU A 157 0.06 -0.87 -11.37
C LEU A 157 -0.86 -0.99 -12.59
N SER A 158 -0.57 -0.21 -13.63
CA SER A 158 -1.19 -0.35 -14.94
C SER A 158 -0.81 -1.69 -15.59
N LEU A 159 -1.66 -2.16 -16.50
CA LEU A 159 -1.43 -3.41 -17.22
C LEU A 159 -0.12 -3.40 -18.01
N SER A 160 0.27 -2.24 -18.55
CA SER A 160 1.54 -2.05 -19.25
C SER A 160 2.75 -2.13 -18.30
N GLU A 161 2.65 -1.55 -17.11
CA GLU A 161 3.72 -1.64 -16.10
C GLU A 161 3.91 -3.08 -15.61
N ILE A 162 2.81 -3.80 -15.38
CA ILE A 162 2.83 -5.22 -15.02
C ILE A 162 3.48 -6.05 -16.13
N GLY A 163 3.11 -5.80 -17.39
CA GLY A 163 3.71 -6.45 -18.56
C GLY A 163 5.23 -6.27 -18.63
N ARG A 164 5.71 -5.04 -18.38
CA ARG A 164 7.14 -4.72 -18.33
C ARG A 164 7.87 -5.48 -17.23
N LEU A 165 7.32 -5.51 -16.01
CA LEU A 165 7.92 -6.24 -14.87
C LEU A 165 8.01 -7.75 -15.11
N LEU A 166 7.06 -8.30 -15.87
CA LEU A 166 6.98 -9.73 -16.16
C LEU A 166 7.63 -10.10 -17.51
N GLY A 167 8.68 -9.39 -17.93
CA GLY A 167 9.47 -9.75 -19.11
C GLY A 167 8.89 -9.27 -20.44
N GLY A 168 8.18 -8.14 -20.45
CA GLY A 168 7.68 -7.51 -21.68
C GLY A 168 6.45 -8.19 -22.28
N ARG A 169 5.52 -8.66 -21.43
CA ARG A 169 4.32 -9.36 -21.88
C ARG A 169 3.22 -8.44 -22.39
N ASP A 170 2.48 -8.92 -23.39
CA ASP A 170 1.39 -8.20 -24.02
C ASP A 170 0.23 -7.90 -23.08
N HIS A 171 -0.38 -6.74 -23.31
CA HIS A 171 -1.53 -6.24 -22.57
C HIS A 171 -2.70 -7.23 -22.50
N SER A 172 -2.97 -7.95 -23.60
CA SER A 172 -4.03 -8.95 -23.70
C SER A 172 -3.77 -10.15 -22.79
N THR A 173 -2.50 -10.59 -22.69
CA THR A 173 -2.10 -11.69 -21.79
C THR A 173 -2.31 -11.30 -20.33
N ILE A 174 -1.94 -10.08 -19.95
CA ILE A 174 -2.15 -9.58 -18.58
C ILE A 174 -3.65 -9.51 -18.24
N ARG A 175 -4.47 -9.01 -19.17
CA ARG A 175 -5.92 -8.94 -18.99
C ARG A 175 -6.56 -10.32 -18.82
N GLN A 176 -6.21 -11.28 -19.67
CA GLN A 176 -6.74 -12.65 -19.58
C GLN A 176 -6.33 -13.33 -18.26
N ALA A 177 -5.10 -13.11 -17.81
CA ALA A 177 -4.63 -13.62 -16.54
C ALA A 177 -5.40 -13.03 -15.35
N LEU A 178 -5.67 -11.72 -15.36
CA LEU A 178 -6.48 -11.06 -14.33
C LEU A 178 -7.90 -11.62 -14.26
N GLN A 179 -8.59 -11.68 -15.40
CA GLN A 179 -9.96 -12.19 -15.45
C GLN A 179 -10.02 -13.62 -14.89
N LYS A 180 -9.07 -14.47 -15.25
CA LYS A 180 -9.01 -15.85 -14.75
C LYS A 180 -8.82 -15.91 -13.22
N MET A 181 -7.99 -15.04 -12.65
CA MET A 181 -7.76 -15.00 -11.20
C MET A 181 -8.96 -14.41 -10.45
N GLU A 182 -9.63 -13.40 -11.01
CA GLU A 182 -10.88 -12.85 -10.44
C GLU A 182 -11.99 -13.91 -10.40
N GLU A 183 -12.15 -14.70 -11.47
CA GLU A 183 -13.11 -15.81 -11.50
C GLU A 183 -12.76 -16.91 -10.48
N GLU A 184 -11.48 -17.22 -10.29
CA GLU A 184 -11.01 -18.18 -9.26
C GLU A 184 -11.22 -17.63 -7.83
N GLU A 185 -11.00 -16.34 -7.62
CA GLU A 185 -11.23 -15.65 -6.35
C GLU A 185 -12.70 -15.72 -5.94
N GLN A 186 -13.61 -15.39 -6.86
CA GLN A 186 -15.06 -15.41 -6.60
C GLN A 186 -15.55 -16.82 -6.21
N LYS A 187 -14.94 -17.87 -6.75
CA LYS A 187 -15.35 -19.26 -6.47
C LYS A 187 -14.77 -19.81 -5.16
N THR A 188 -13.56 -19.41 -4.80
CA THR A 188 -12.76 -20.15 -3.79
C THR A 188 -12.35 -19.29 -2.59
N GLY A 189 -12.29 -17.96 -2.73
CA GLY A 189 -11.81 -17.05 -1.68
C GLY A 189 -10.33 -17.24 -1.27
N ALA A 190 -9.59 -18.20 -1.83
CA ALA A 190 -8.24 -18.54 -1.41
C ALA A 190 -7.19 -17.44 -1.72
N LEU A 191 -7.43 -16.64 -2.76
CA LEU A 191 -6.51 -15.57 -3.17
C LEU A 191 -6.51 -14.38 -2.21
N SER A 192 -7.64 -14.08 -1.57
CA SER A 192 -7.72 -13.02 -0.56
C SER A 192 -7.00 -13.42 0.73
N ALA A 193 -7.08 -14.69 1.13
CA ALA A 193 -6.30 -15.23 2.23
C ALA A 193 -4.78 -15.13 1.96
N LEU A 194 -4.36 -15.49 0.74
CA LEU A 194 -2.97 -15.33 0.32
C LEU A 194 -2.55 -13.86 0.28
N LYS A 195 -3.41 -12.95 -0.18
CA LYS A 195 -3.18 -11.50 -0.14
C LYS A 195 -2.91 -11.02 1.29
N VAL A 196 -3.71 -11.45 2.27
CA VAL A 196 -3.52 -11.11 3.69
C VAL A 196 -2.20 -11.68 4.24
N GLN A 197 -1.85 -12.91 3.88
CA GLN A 197 -0.61 -13.55 4.32
C GLN A 197 0.64 -12.89 3.71
N LEU A 198 0.59 -12.55 2.42
CA LEU A 198 1.66 -11.86 1.70
C LEU A 198 1.80 -10.39 2.10
N VAL A 199 0.80 -9.81 2.74
CA VAL A 199 0.81 -8.43 3.24
C VAL A 199 1.24 -8.36 4.71
N SER A 200 1.02 -9.43 5.46
CA SER A 200 1.45 -9.50 6.85
C SER A 200 2.98 -9.49 6.92
N PRO A 201 3.60 -8.62 7.72
CA PRO A 201 5.02 -8.74 8.01
C PRO A 201 5.20 -9.97 8.90
N GLU A 202 5.57 -11.11 8.31
CA GLU A 202 6.25 -12.13 9.10
C GLU A 202 7.54 -11.49 9.63
N LYS A 203 7.66 -11.50 10.97
CA LYS A 203 8.89 -11.19 11.69
C LYS A 203 10.07 -11.82 10.97
N THR A 204 11.05 -11.02 10.56
CA THR A 204 12.40 -11.53 10.38
C THR A 204 12.82 -12.15 11.73
N PRO A 205 13.23 -13.42 11.79
CA PRO A 205 13.89 -13.92 12.98
C PRO A 205 15.21 -13.17 13.08
N THR A 206 15.36 -12.39 14.14
CA THR A 206 16.63 -11.84 14.59
C THR A 206 17.62 -13.00 14.72
N GLU A 207 18.56 -13.12 13.80
CA GLU A 207 19.76 -13.92 14.03
C GLU A 207 20.51 -13.30 15.22
N PRO A 208 20.89 -14.08 16.24
CA PRO A 208 21.77 -13.59 17.28
C PRO A 208 23.16 -13.38 16.67
N GLN A 209 23.56 -12.12 16.55
CA GLN A 209 24.96 -11.79 16.31
C GLN A 209 25.76 -12.21 17.55
N VAL A 210 26.62 -13.21 17.35
CA VAL A 210 27.73 -13.57 18.24
C VAL A 210 28.92 -12.69 17.92
#